data_AF-A0A353EY70-F1
#
_entry.id   AF-A0A353EY70-F1
#
_cell.length_a   1.000
_cell.length_b   1.000
_cell.length_c   1.000
_cell.angle_alpha   90.00
_cell.angle_beta   90.00
_cell.angle_gamma   90.00
#
_symmetry.space_group_name_H-M   'P 1'
#
loop_
_entity.id
_entity.type
_entity.pdbx_description
1 polymer ?
#
loop_
_entity_poly.entity_id
_entity_poly.type
_entity_poly.pdbx_seq_one_letter_code
_entity_poly.pdbx_strand_id
1 'polypeptide(L)'
;MKRLLIALCCICLLFVCSCGEKAQPEQPSGSKSETDSTPVTDADPFLAGPDYRGAQVRVHVRGDQESVDELGTESNGELLSEALWSRTEATQKRLNVQIVPVIGEPYSSYNKSLNEIRMSVNVGFGAYDLIAGWSTRIVTLMTEGLYLNLDEQQYYSSDDPWWSRSVTNALTIGGKIYMNTGDIAATY
;
A
#
# COMPACT_ATOMS: atom_id res chain seq x y z
N MET A 1 42.09 19.42 35.12
CA MET A 1 42.09 20.90 35.13
C MET A 1 42.94 21.40 33.97
N LYS A 2 42.50 22.46 33.25
CA LYS A 2 42.79 22.86 31.84
C LYS A 2 41.79 22.17 30.89
N ARG A 3 40.93 22.84 30.11
CA ARG A 3 41.01 24.13 29.37
C ARG A 3 39.59 24.76 29.36
N LEU A 4 39.33 25.99 29.86
CA LEU A 4 39.44 27.32 29.20
C LEU A 4 38.96 27.34 27.74
N LEU A 5 38.14 28.26 27.23
CA LEU A 5 37.21 29.26 27.77
C LEU A 5 36.45 29.80 26.52
N ILE A 6 35.16 30.11 26.68
CA ILE A 6 34.25 30.69 25.69
C ILE A 6 34.51 32.20 25.53
N ALA A 7 34.30 32.76 24.32
CA ALA A 7 33.91 34.16 23.97
C ALA A 7 34.58 34.56 22.63
N LEU A 8 34.07 35.40 21.73
CA LEU A 8 32.86 36.23 21.57
C LEU A 8 33.15 37.13 20.32
N CYS A 9 32.13 37.46 19.52
CA CYS A 9 32.06 38.62 18.59
C CYS A 9 33.06 38.66 17.41
N CYS A 10 32.82 39.32 16.28
CA CYS A 10 31.67 39.83 15.55
C CYS A 10 32.30 40.54 14.33
N ILE A 11 31.57 40.60 13.21
CA ILE A 11 31.50 41.77 12.31
C ILE A 11 32.51 41.92 11.14
N CYS A 12 31.88 42.16 9.96
CA CYS A 12 32.33 42.84 8.73
C CYS A 12 33.12 42.04 7.67
N LEU A 13 32.94 42.20 6.36
CA LEU A 13 31.98 42.88 5.47
C LEU A 13 32.40 42.47 4.02
N LEU A 14 31.40 42.25 3.15
CA LEU A 14 31.36 42.48 1.69
C LEU A 14 32.63 42.31 0.82
N PHE A 15 32.55 41.42 -0.17
CA PHE A 15 33.05 41.71 -1.52
C PHE A 15 31.99 41.36 -2.56
N VAL A 16 31.54 42.39 -3.27
CA VAL A 16 30.68 42.34 -4.46
C VAL A 16 31.63 42.31 -5.65
N CYS A 17 31.54 41.30 -6.52
CA CYS A 17 32.13 41.36 -7.85
C CYS A 17 31.05 41.08 -8.88
N SER A 18 30.56 42.20 -9.42
CA SER A 18 29.83 42.34 -10.67
C SER A 18 30.68 41.84 -11.84
N CYS A 19 30.10 40.97 -12.67
CA CYS A 19 30.43 40.68 -14.07
C CYS A 19 29.40 39.65 -14.54
N GLY A 20 28.65 39.81 -15.61
CA GLY A 20 28.54 40.82 -16.63
C GLY A 20 27.44 40.34 -17.57
N GLU A 21 26.62 41.28 -18.04
CA GLU A 21 25.54 41.03 -18.98
C GLU A 21 26.10 40.69 -20.36
N LYS A 22 25.67 39.56 -20.93
CA LYS A 22 25.63 39.36 -22.39
C LYS A 22 24.39 38.56 -22.77
N ALA A 23 23.56 39.18 -23.58
CA ALA A 23 22.42 38.58 -24.26
C ALA A 23 22.85 37.74 -25.48
N GLN A 24 22.12 36.61 -25.67
CA GLN A 24 21.86 35.77 -26.86
C GLN A 24 23.03 35.12 -27.64
N PRO A 25 22.82 33.97 -28.34
CA PRO A 25 21.60 33.53 -29.04
C PRO A 25 21.06 32.12 -28.75
N GLU A 26 19.80 31.91 -29.13
CA GLU A 26 19.11 30.62 -29.22
C GLU A 26 19.83 29.64 -30.16
N GLN A 27 19.83 28.35 -29.78
CA GLN A 27 20.03 27.24 -30.73
C GLN A 27 19.11 26.07 -30.31
N PRO A 28 18.41 25.42 -31.26
CA PRO A 28 17.42 24.40 -30.95
C PRO A 28 18.12 23.07 -30.71
N SER A 29 17.77 22.38 -29.62
CA SER A 29 18.16 20.99 -29.40
C SER A 29 16.90 20.17 -29.19
N GLY A 30 16.52 19.44 -30.24
CA GLY A 30 15.49 18.43 -30.18
C GLY A 30 15.98 17.20 -29.45
N SER A 31 15.12 16.64 -28.62
CA SER A 31 14.83 15.20 -28.58
C SER A 31 13.57 15.02 -27.75
N LYS A 32 12.41 14.96 -28.41
CA LYS A 32 11.24 14.33 -27.81
C LYS A 32 11.51 12.83 -27.89
N SER A 33 11.92 12.26 -26.76
CA SER A 33 11.78 10.83 -26.56
C SER A 33 10.28 10.56 -26.44
N GLU A 34 9.65 10.17 -27.55
CA GLU A 34 8.37 9.50 -27.49
C GLU A 34 8.62 8.16 -26.77
N THR A 35 8.27 8.13 -25.49
CA THR A 35 8.03 6.87 -24.80
C THR A 35 6.83 6.25 -25.49
N ASP A 36 7.11 5.23 -26.30
CA ASP A 36 6.11 4.34 -26.87
C ASP A 36 5.47 3.56 -25.73
N SER A 37 4.51 4.18 -25.05
CA SER A 37 3.60 3.51 -24.14
C SER A 37 2.62 2.72 -24.99
N THR A 38 3.03 1.53 -25.41
CA THR A 38 2.09 0.51 -25.85
C THR A 38 1.10 0.32 -24.70
N PRO A 39 -0.22 0.59 -24.89
CA PRO A 39 -1.18 0.31 -23.86
C PRO A 39 -1.19 -1.21 -23.72
N VAL A 40 -0.68 -1.72 -22.60
CA VAL A 40 -0.99 -3.08 -22.17
C VAL A 40 -2.49 -3.08 -22.00
N THR A 41 -3.18 -3.53 -23.05
CA THR A 41 -4.61 -3.79 -23.00
C THR A 41 -4.72 -5.15 -22.34
N ASP A 42 -4.38 -5.23 -21.05
CA ASP A 42 -4.84 -6.31 -20.22
C ASP A 42 -6.36 -6.15 -20.22
N ALA A 43 -7.02 -6.95 -21.05
CA ALA A 43 -8.46 -7.04 -21.04
C ALA A 43 -8.84 -7.51 -19.65
N ASP A 44 -9.21 -6.54 -18.81
CA ASP A 44 -9.46 -6.74 -17.41
C ASP A 44 -10.65 -7.72 -17.25
N PRO A 45 -10.39 -8.98 -16.88
CA PRO A 45 -11.35 -10.06 -17.04
C PRO A 45 -12.55 -9.93 -16.10
N PHE A 46 -12.49 -9.00 -15.13
CA PHE A 46 -13.52 -8.77 -14.13
C PHE A 46 -14.47 -7.61 -14.47
N LEU A 47 -14.43 -7.03 -15.68
CA LEU A 47 -15.24 -5.82 -16.00
C LEU A 47 -16.75 -6.12 -15.97
N ALA A 48 -17.11 -7.40 -16.09
CA ALA A 48 -18.46 -7.94 -15.86
C ALA A 48 -18.58 -8.68 -14.52
N GLY A 49 -17.79 -8.28 -13.52
CA GLY A 49 -17.73 -8.90 -12.20
C GLY A 49 -19.05 -8.83 -11.43
N PRO A 50 -19.14 -9.58 -10.31
CA PRO A 50 -20.34 -9.59 -9.47
C PRO A 50 -20.71 -8.21 -8.94
N ASP A 51 -22.01 -7.91 -8.91
CA ASP A 51 -22.60 -6.74 -8.25
C ASP A 51 -23.06 -7.15 -6.84
N TYR A 52 -22.36 -6.66 -5.82
CA TYR A 52 -22.65 -6.96 -4.42
C TYR A 52 -23.61 -5.97 -3.75
N ARG A 53 -24.28 -5.11 -4.52
CA ARG A 53 -25.41 -4.28 -4.07
C ARG A 53 -25.10 -3.37 -2.88
N GLY A 54 -23.87 -2.85 -2.82
CA GLY A 54 -23.37 -1.98 -1.76
C GLY A 54 -22.95 -2.71 -0.48
N ALA A 55 -22.67 -4.02 -0.53
CA ALA A 55 -22.23 -4.79 0.62
C ALA A 55 -20.93 -4.21 1.23
N GLN A 56 -20.79 -4.32 2.54
CA GLN A 56 -19.56 -3.93 3.24
C GLN A 56 -18.54 -5.07 3.21
N VAL A 57 -17.30 -4.74 2.88
CA VAL A 57 -16.13 -5.62 2.97
C VAL A 57 -15.24 -5.07 4.07
N ARG A 58 -15.20 -5.77 5.21
CA ARG A 58 -14.47 -5.33 6.42
C ARG A 58 -13.05 -5.83 6.37
N VAL A 59 -12.10 -4.90 6.32
CA VAL A 59 -10.68 -5.21 6.17
C VAL A 59 -9.98 -4.85 7.47
N HIS A 60 -9.43 -5.84 8.17
CA HIS A 60 -8.51 -5.56 9.29
C HIS A 60 -7.30 -4.81 8.76
N VAL A 61 -6.98 -3.66 9.35
CA VAL A 61 -5.77 -2.88 9.05
C VAL A 61 -4.98 -2.65 10.33
N ARG A 62 -3.64 -2.57 10.21
CA ARG A 62 -2.79 -2.18 11.35
C ARG A 62 -3.06 -0.72 11.72
N GLY A 63 -3.03 -0.40 13.02
CA GLY A 63 -3.43 0.92 13.54
C GLY A 63 -2.43 2.06 13.29
N ASP A 64 -1.32 1.80 12.61
CA ASP A 64 -0.38 2.84 12.21
C ASP A 64 -0.93 3.60 11.00
N GLN A 65 -0.78 4.93 10.97
CA GLN A 65 -1.46 5.78 9.98
C GLN A 65 -1.14 5.37 8.54
N GLU A 66 0.12 5.02 8.25
CA GLU A 66 0.50 4.58 6.91
C GLU A 66 -0.21 3.30 6.47
N SER A 67 -0.57 2.42 7.42
CA SER A 67 -1.30 1.19 7.15
C SER A 67 -2.80 1.43 6.97
N VAL A 68 -3.34 2.47 7.58
CA VAL A 68 -4.72 2.91 7.36
C VAL A 68 -4.83 3.59 6.00
N ASP A 69 -3.90 4.49 5.69
CA ASP A 69 -3.82 5.22 4.43
C ASP A 69 -3.62 4.28 3.23
N GLU A 70 -2.90 3.17 3.42
CA GLU A 70 -2.76 2.09 2.43
C GLU A 70 -4.10 1.65 1.84
N LEU A 71 -5.17 1.60 2.64
CA LEU A 71 -6.46 1.13 2.15
C LEU A 71 -7.10 2.13 1.18
N GLY A 72 -6.64 3.39 1.15
CA GLY A 72 -7.07 4.39 0.17
C GLY A 72 -8.55 4.74 0.28
N THR A 73 -9.12 4.77 1.48
CA THR A 73 -10.54 5.11 1.65
C THR A 73 -10.80 6.61 1.60
N GLU A 74 -9.75 7.42 1.80
CA GLU A 74 -9.77 8.88 1.71
C GLU A 74 -8.56 9.35 0.90
N SER A 75 -8.70 10.51 0.25
CA SER A 75 -7.57 11.19 -0.41
C SER A 75 -7.17 12.46 0.33
N ASN A 76 -5.86 12.71 0.42
CA ASN A 76 -5.28 13.95 0.93
C ASN A 76 -4.71 14.88 -0.17
N GLY A 77 -4.83 14.50 -1.45
CA GLY A 77 -4.31 15.26 -2.60
C GLY A 77 -2.85 14.99 -2.97
N GLU A 78 -2.13 14.18 -2.20
CA GLU A 78 -0.77 13.74 -2.56
C GLU A 78 -0.81 12.62 -3.60
N LEU A 79 0.22 12.53 -4.45
CA LEU A 79 0.26 11.58 -5.56
C LEU A 79 0.02 10.12 -5.15
N LEU A 80 0.64 9.68 -4.03
CA LEU A 80 0.45 8.31 -3.52
C LEU A 80 -0.97 8.11 -2.98
N SER A 81 -1.48 9.06 -2.20
CA SER A 81 -2.84 9.00 -1.64
C SER A 81 -3.90 8.97 -2.73
N GLU A 82 -3.76 9.79 -3.78
CA GLU A 82 -4.64 9.79 -4.94
C GLU A 82 -4.60 8.46 -5.70
N ALA A 83 -3.43 7.84 -5.84
CA ALA A 83 -3.30 6.53 -6.48
C ALA A 83 -3.98 5.42 -5.67
N LEU A 84 -3.78 5.40 -4.34
CA LEU A 84 -4.43 4.44 -3.44
C LEU A 84 -5.95 4.65 -3.41
N TRP A 85 -6.40 5.91 -3.36
CA TRP A 85 -7.80 6.27 -3.41
C TRP A 85 -8.45 5.86 -4.72
N SER A 86 -7.83 6.17 -5.86
CA SER A 86 -8.34 5.78 -7.18
C SER A 86 -8.44 4.26 -7.34
N ARG A 87 -7.45 3.50 -6.86
CA ARG A 87 -7.47 2.02 -6.83
C ARG A 87 -8.68 1.49 -6.05
N THR A 88 -8.88 2.01 -4.85
CA THR A 88 -9.98 1.58 -3.96
C THR A 88 -11.34 2.02 -4.50
N GLU A 89 -11.47 3.24 -5.00
CA GLU A 89 -12.69 3.76 -5.62
C GLU A 89 -13.08 2.94 -6.86
N ALA A 90 -12.13 2.63 -7.74
CA ALA A 90 -12.36 1.78 -8.91
C ALA A 90 -12.86 0.39 -8.52
N THR A 91 -12.27 -0.22 -7.47
CA THR A 91 -12.68 -1.53 -6.95
C THR A 91 -14.10 -1.49 -6.37
N GLN A 92 -14.41 -0.50 -5.54
CA GLN A 92 -15.73 -0.32 -4.93
C GLN A 92 -16.82 -0.11 -5.99
N LYS A 93 -16.57 0.75 -6.99
CA LYS A 93 -17.51 1.00 -8.09
C LYS A 93 -17.75 -0.24 -8.93
N ARG A 94 -16.69 -0.96 -9.27
CA ARG A 94 -16.74 -2.16 -10.11
C ARG A 94 -17.57 -3.28 -9.46
N LEU A 95 -17.31 -3.55 -8.19
CA LEU A 95 -17.93 -4.66 -7.46
C LEU A 95 -19.24 -4.23 -6.75
N ASN A 96 -19.55 -2.93 -6.76
CA ASN A 96 -20.61 -2.33 -5.96
C ASN A 96 -20.51 -2.76 -4.49
N VAL A 97 -19.37 -2.45 -3.87
CA VAL A 97 -19.07 -2.71 -2.44
C VAL A 97 -18.61 -1.44 -1.74
N GLN A 98 -18.61 -1.47 -0.41
CA GLN A 98 -17.98 -0.49 0.45
C GLN A 98 -16.84 -1.18 1.23
N ILE A 99 -15.61 -0.77 1.00
CA ILE A 99 -14.44 -1.24 1.73
C ILE A 99 -14.38 -0.47 3.05
N VAL A 100 -14.45 -1.20 4.16
CA VAL A 100 -14.53 -0.63 5.51
C VAL A 100 -13.29 -1.05 6.29
N PRO A 101 -12.39 -0.11 6.66
CA PRO A 101 -11.25 -0.42 7.51
C PRO A 101 -11.75 -0.74 8.92
N VAL A 102 -11.31 -1.87 9.45
CA VAL A 102 -11.41 -2.19 10.87
C VAL A 102 -10.03 -1.99 11.47
N ILE A 103 -9.84 -0.82 12.08
CA ILE A 103 -8.55 -0.36 12.59
C ILE A 103 -8.19 -1.16 13.84
N GLY A 104 -7.12 -1.95 13.74
CA GLY A 104 -6.54 -2.68 14.87
C GLY A 104 -5.53 -1.84 15.65
N GLU A 105 -4.77 -2.52 16.49
CA GLU A 105 -3.66 -1.91 17.23
C GLU A 105 -2.46 -1.56 16.32
N PRO A 106 -1.64 -0.57 16.70
CA PRO A 106 -0.38 -0.26 16.01
C PRO A 106 0.68 -1.34 16.25
N TYR A 107 1.83 -1.24 15.57
CA TYR A 107 2.91 -2.25 15.65
C TYR A 107 3.32 -2.60 17.09
N SER A 108 3.32 -1.62 18.01
CA SER A 108 3.75 -1.76 19.41
C SER A 108 2.83 -2.68 20.24
N SER A 109 1.57 -2.82 19.83
CA SER A 109 0.52 -3.57 20.54
C SER A 109 -0.14 -4.63 19.66
N TYR A 110 0.42 -4.94 18.50
CA TYR A 110 -0.22 -5.76 17.46
C TYR A 110 -0.62 -7.18 17.91
N ASN A 111 -0.03 -7.70 18.99
CA ASN A 111 -0.46 -8.97 19.59
C ASN A 111 -1.92 -8.97 20.02
N LYS A 112 -2.46 -7.83 20.42
CA LYS A 112 -3.87 -7.70 20.77
C LYS A 112 -4.75 -7.84 19.52
N SER A 113 -4.38 -7.22 18.40
CA SER A 113 -5.03 -7.44 17.10
C SER A 113 -5.05 -8.92 16.71
N LEU A 114 -3.93 -9.65 16.87
CA LEU A 114 -3.88 -11.08 16.57
C LEU A 114 -4.89 -11.87 17.42
N ASN A 115 -5.03 -11.53 18.70
CA ASN A 115 -6.00 -12.18 19.59
C ASN A 115 -7.44 -11.85 19.20
N GLU A 116 -7.72 -10.61 18.79
CA GLU A 116 -9.04 -10.19 18.31
C GLU A 116 -9.43 -10.94 17.03
N ILE A 117 -8.51 -11.10 16.08
CA ILE A 117 -8.71 -11.91 14.88
C ILE A 117 -9.02 -13.36 15.25
N ARG A 118 -8.21 -13.98 16.12
CA ARG A 118 -8.45 -15.37 16.58
C ARG A 118 -9.84 -15.52 17.20
N MET A 119 -10.22 -14.62 18.09
CA MET A 119 -11.53 -14.65 18.74
C MET A 119 -12.65 -14.50 17.72
N SER A 120 -12.54 -13.55 16.80
CA SER A 120 -13.53 -13.29 15.75
C SER A 120 -13.85 -14.54 14.92
N VAL A 121 -12.81 -15.30 14.52
CA VAL A 121 -12.97 -16.55 13.78
C VAL A 121 -13.54 -17.66 14.65
N ASN A 122 -12.96 -17.89 15.84
CA ASN A 122 -13.34 -19.02 16.71
C ASN A 122 -14.78 -18.95 17.21
N VAL A 123 -15.30 -17.75 17.48
CA VAL A 123 -16.68 -17.58 17.94
C VAL A 123 -17.67 -17.38 16.79
N GLY A 124 -17.19 -17.38 15.54
CA GLY A 124 -18.02 -17.16 14.36
C GLY A 124 -18.63 -15.76 14.28
N PHE A 125 -18.03 -14.77 14.95
CA PHE A 125 -18.52 -13.38 14.95
C PHE A 125 -18.39 -12.74 13.57
N GLY A 126 -17.38 -13.19 12.81
CA GLY A 126 -17.11 -12.71 11.45
C GLY A 126 -16.88 -11.21 11.43
N ALA A 127 -15.99 -10.68 12.27
CA ALA A 127 -15.66 -9.24 12.31
C ALA A 127 -14.92 -8.76 11.05
N TYR A 128 -14.25 -9.66 10.34
CA TYR A 128 -13.34 -9.35 9.24
C TYR A 128 -13.63 -10.28 8.07
N ASP A 129 -13.58 -9.71 6.87
CA ASP A 129 -13.66 -10.45 5.61
C ASP A 129 -12.25 -10.60 5.00
N LEU A 130 -11.35 -9.62 5.24
CA LEU A 130 -9.95 -9.63 4.80
C LEU A 130 -9.01 -9.11 5.89
N ILE A 131 -7.72 -9.46 5.79
CA ILE A 131 -6.66 -8.96 6.69
C ILE A 131 -5.52 -8.33 5.89
N ALA A 132 -5.45 -7.00 5.93
CA ALA A 132 -4.29 -6.21 5.49
C ALA A 132 -3.40 -5.93 6.71
N GLY A 133 -2.61 -6.94 7.10
CA GLY A 133 -1.87 -6.92 8.35
C GLY A 133 -0.36 -6.96 8.19
N TRP A 134 0.34 -6.81 9.31
CA TRP A 134 1.80 -6.87 9.32
C TRP A 134 2.27 -8.28 8.98
N SER A 135 2.86 -8.44 7.81
CA SER A 135 3.21 -9.73 7.18
C SER A 135 3.92 -10.68 8.15
N THR A 136 4.93 -10.21 8.88
CA THR A 136 5.69 -11.02 9.86
C THR A 136 4.88 -11.57 11.05
N ARG A 137 3.72 -10.97 11.34
CA ARG A 137 2.86 -11.34 12.48
C ARG A 137 1.66 -12.15 12.02
N ILE A 138 0.96 -11.69 10.99
CA ILE A 138 -0.26 -12.36 10.50
C ILE A 138 0.04 -13.75 9.92
N VAL A 139 1.28 -13.99 9.49
CA VAL A 139 1.75 -15.30 9.02
C VAL A 139 1.50 -16.41 10.05
N THR A 140 1.53 -16.07 11.35
CA THR A 140 1.33 -17.03 12.44
C THR A 140 -0.09 -17.63 12.43
N LEU A 141 -1.08 -16.85 12.00
CA LEU A 141 -2.49 -17.26 11.97
C LEU A 141 -2.78 -18.27 10.85
N MET A 142 -1.94 -18.34 9.81
CA MET A 142 -2.03 -19.40 8.78
C MET A 142 -1.86 -20.78 9.39
N THR A 143 -0.87 -20.94 10.28
CA THR A 143 -0.56 -22.24 10.91
C THR A 143 -1.66 -22.71 11.87
N GLU A 144 -2.51 -21.78 12.32
CA GLU A 144 -3.66 -22.05 13.18
C GLU A 144 -4.92 -22.43 12.38
N GLY A 145 -4.87 -22.41 11.04
CA GLY A 145 -6.00 -22.76 10.18
C GLY A 145 -7.10 -21.69 10.14
N LEU A 146 -6.76 -20.43 10.43
CA LEU A 146 -7.72 -19.33 10.55
C LEU A 146 -8.01 -18.61 9.22
N TYR A 147 -7.35 -19.02 8.14
CA TYR A 147 -7.52 -18.45 6.80
C TYR A 147 -8.09 -19.45 5.82
N LEU A 148 -8.86 -18.93 4.86
CA LEU A 148 -9.27 -19.67 3.68
C LEU A 148 -8.10 -19.82 2.72
N ASN A 149 -8.01 -20.97 2.07
CA ASN A 149 -7.09 -21.16 0.95
C ASN A 149 -7.56 -20.32 -0.24
N LEU A 150 -6.73 -19.37 -0.69
CA LEU A 150 -7.03 -18.49 -1.81
C LEU A 150 -7.20 -19.27 -3.12
N ASP A 151 -6.41 -20.32 -3.34
CA ASP A 151 -6.50 -21.15 -4.56
C ASP A 151 -7.81 -21.94 -4.68
N GLU A 152 -8.57 -22.05 -3.59
CA GLU A 152 -9.90 -22.67 -3.58
C GLU A 152 -11.03 -21.64 -3.83
N GLN A 153 -10.70 -20.34 -3.97
CA GLN A 153 -11.70 -19.29 -4.17
C GLN A 153 -11.99 -19.06 -5.66
N GLN A 154 -13.27 -19.00 -6.01
CA GLN A 154 -13.74 -18.98 -7.41
C GLN A 154 -13.13 -17.87 -8.29
N TYR A 155 -12.81 -16.72 -7.70
CA TYR A 155 -12.38 -15.52 -8.43
C TYR A 155 -10.90 -15.17 -8.22
N TYR A 156 -10.13 -16.07 -7.57
CA TYR A 156 -8.71 -15.85 -7.32
C TYR A 156 -7.86 -16.74 -8.25
N SER A 157 -6.81 -16.15 -8.79
CA SER A 157 -5.76 -16.85 -9.53
C SER A 157 -4.40 -16.30 -9.10
N SER A 158 -3.52 -17.21 -8.64
CA SER A 158 -2.15 -16.84 -8.26
C SER A 158 -1.27 -16.44 -9.44
N ASP A 159 -1.69 -16.77 -10.66
CA ASP A 159 -0.97 -16.51 -11.90
C ASP A 159 -1.26 -15.12 -12.46
N ASP A 160 -2.23 -14.40 -11.89
CA ASP A 160 -2.60 -13.07 -12.34
C ASP A 160 -1.40 -12.10 -12.19
N PRO A 161 -1.18 -11.24 -13.20
CA PRO A 161 0.09 -10.52 -13.34
C PRO A 161 0.35 -9.47 -12.25
N TRP A 162 -0.69 -9.04 -11.54
CA TRP A 162 -0.59 -8.05 -10.46
C TRP A 162 -0.12 -8.63 -9.13
N TRP A 163 0.02 -9.96 -9.01
CA TRP A 163 0.52 -10.59 -7.79
C TRP A 163 2.03 -10.76 -7.78
N SER A 164 2.62 -10.54 -6.62
CA SER A 164 4.04 -10.77 -6.40
C SER A 164 4.35 -12.26 -6.35
N ARG A 165 4.88 -12.81 -7.46
CA ARG A 165 5.26 -14.22 -7.57
C ARG A 165 6.24 -14.67 -6.48
N SER A 166 7.16 -13.79 -6.04
CA SER A 166 8.11 -14.13 -4.98
C SER A 166 7.40 -14.35 -3.64
N VAL A 167 6.40 -13.53 -3.34
CA VAL A 167 5.58 -13.63 -2.12
C VAL A 167 4.66 -14.84 -2.20
N THR A 168 3.95 -15.03 -3.32
CA THR A 168 3.14 -16.23 -3.58
C THR A 168 3.94 -17.51 -3.33
N ASN A 169 5.13 -17.63 -3.93
CA ASN A 169 5.97 -18.82 -3.80
C ASN A 169 6.47 -19.02 -2.36
N ALA A 170 6.88 -17.94 -1.68
CA ALA A 170 7.38 -18.02 -0.31
C ALA A 170 6.30 -18.39 0.72
N LEU A 171 5.04 -18.04 0.42
CA LEU A 171 3.89 -18.20 1.33
C LEU A 171 2.97 -19.34 0.91
N THR A 172 3.36 -20.10 -0.11
CA THR A 172 2.72 -21.38 -0.45
C THR A 172 3.15 -22.44 0.56
N ILE A 173 2.24 -22.84 1.44
CA ILE A 173 2.51 -23.83 2.49
C ILE A 173 1.68 -25.08 2.20
N GLY A 174 2.34 -26.21 1.97
CA GLY A 174 1.66 -27.46 1.64
C GLY A 174 0.86 -27.40 0.32
N GLY A 175 1.28 -26.54 -0.63
CA GLY A 175 0.57 -26.33 -1.90
C GLY A 175 -0.67 -25.44 -1.78
N LYS A 176 -0.80 -24.67 -0.69
CA LYS A 176 -1.92 -23.75 -0.45
C LYS A 176 -1.40 -22.34 -0.23
N ILE A 177 -2.14 -21.35 -0.74
CA ILE A 177 -1.83 -19.93 -0.61
C ILE A 177 -2.90 -19.29 0.29
N TYR A 178 -2.49 -18.51 1.29
CA TYR A 178 -3.41 -17.87 2.23
C TYR A 178 -3.29 -16.35 2.26
N MET A 179 -2.25 -15.80 1.64
CA MET A 179 -2.00 -14.36 1.56
C MET A 179 -1.19 -14.04 0.32
N ASN A 180 -1.36 -12.82 -0.17
CA ASN A 180 -0.63 -12.30 -1.32
C ASN A 180 -0.41 -10.78 -1.15
N THR A 181 0.46 -10.22 -1.99
CA THR A 181 0.66 -8.78 -2.14
C THR A 181 0.95 -8.47 -3.60
N GLY A 182 0.77 -7.21 -4.01
CA GLY A 182 0.87 -6.81 -5.42
C GLY A 182 1.46 -5.42 -5.62
N ASP A 183 1.51 -4.99 -6.88
CA ASP A 183 2.28 -3.83 -7.33
C ASP A 183 1.84 -2.48 -6.74
N ILE A 184 0.63 -2.39 -6.19
CA ILE A 184 0.06 -1.17 -5.61
C ILE A 184 -0.03 -1.27 -4.08
N ALA A 185 0.76 -2.14 -3.45
CA ALA A 185 0.94 -2.14 -2.00
C ALA A 185 2.03 -1.13 -1.61
N ALA A 186 1.70 -0.14 -0.78
CA ALA A 186 2.65 0.85 -0.26
C ALA A 186 3.21 0.48 1.13
N THR A 187 2.68 -0.55 1.78
CA THR A 187 3.08 -1.03 3.10
C THR A 187 3.35 -2.54 3.12
N TYR A 188 4.22 -2.99 4.05
CA TYR A 188 4.67 -4.39 4.19
C TYR A 188 4.57 -4.91 5.64
#